data_AF-A0A9X9S1J5-F1
#
_entry.id   AF-A0A9X9S1J5-F1
#
_cell.length_a   1.000
_cell.length_b   1.000
_cell.length_c   1.000
_cell.angle_alpha   90.00
_cell.angle_beta   90.00
_cell.angle_gamma   90.00
#
_symmetry.space_group_name_H-M   'P 1'
#
loop_
_entity.id
_entity.type
_entity.pdbx_description
1 polymer ?
#
loop_
_entity_poly.entity_id
_entity_poly.type
_entity_poly.pdbx_seq_one_letter_code
_entity_poly.pdbx_strand_id
1 'polypeptide(L)'
;MDWTPPGKDCGACGAKSCADFLAYIEEGKKSYGDCPFYTPCESGNKNTHDAIYSGSDIHGTPYDFILEPLPGEVSARKIIVPFRPDLVEKWDIKEGDIVVGRPMGAGCPVQHVLKVIDASPVTGVITTHVVGPQFSRGREYKDLEAYHISGFEGIAKTVNHEPVFGKRQTFLPGFCMMYLAHTGVVNMILNKSSGMHIRVEDIRL
;
A
#
# COMPACT_ATOMS: atom_id res chain seq x y z
N MET A 1 7.90 -21.24 19.35
CA MET A 1 7.34 -20.25 20.32
C MET A 1 5.94 -19.94 19.80
N ASP A 2 4.88 -20.03 20.61
CA ASP A 2 3.51 -19.92 20.09
C ASP A 2 3.11 -18.47 19.76
N TRP A 3 2.91 -18.20 18.47
CA TRP A 3 2.33 -16.97 17.92
C TRP A 3 2.02 -17.18 16.42
N THR A 4 1.38 -16.21 15.76
CA THR A 4 0.53 -16.45 14.58
C THR A 4 0.37 -15.18 13.73
N PRO A 5 -0.16 -15.27 12.50
CA PRO A 5 -0.88 -14.20 11.81
C PRO A 5 -1.58 -13.14 12.69
N PRO A 6 -1.13 -11.87 12.66
CA PRO A 6 -2.01 -10.71 12.51
C PRO A 6 -2.45 -10.54 11.04
N GLY A 7 -1.88 -11.32 10.13
CA GLY A 7 -2.36 -11.57 8.77
C GLY A 7 -1.63 -10.85 7.64
N LYS A 8 -0.77 -9.85 7.90
CA LYS A 8 -0.67 -8.72 6.97
C LYS A 8 0.42 -8.81 5.86
N ASP A 9 1.59 -9.46 6.01
CA ASP A 9 2.83 -9.50 5.11
C ASP A 9 3.93 -8.35 5.08
N CYS A 10 4.06 -7.55 4.00
CA CYS A 10 5.01 -6.45 3.62
C CYS A 10 6.55 -6.61 3.60
N GLY A 11 7.20 -7.53 4.30
CA GLY A 11 8.62 -7.84 4.03
C GLY A 11 9.70 -6.76 4.30
N ALA A 12 9.42 -5.66 5.01
CA ALA A 12 10.32 -4.56 5.44
C ALA A 12 11.59 -4.93 6.29
N CYS A 13 12.14 -6.14 6.16
CA CYS A 13 12.74 -6.86 7.28
C CYS A 13 13.92 -7.79 6.91
N GLY A 14 13.65 -8.93 6.26
CA GLY A 14 14.59 -9.98 5.86
C GLY A 14 14.00 -11.41 5.79
N ALA A 15 12.90 -11.73 6.49
CA ALA A 15 12.17 -12.99 6.39
C ALA A 15 10.86 -12.80 5.61
N LYS A 16 10.44 -13.85 4.91
CA LYS A 16 9.29 -13.82 4.01
C LYS A 16 7.97 -13.48 4.70
N SER A 17 7.83 -13.88 5.97
CA SER A 17 6.54 -14.36 6.46
C SER A 17 6.41 -14.42 7.99
N CYS A 18 5.21 -14.79 8.41
CA CYS A 18 4.71 -15.00 9.77
C CYS A 18 5.20 -16.27 10.49
N ALA A 19 5.73 -17.22 9.71
CA ALA A 19 5.92 -18.60 10.16
C ALA A 19 7.23 -19.21 9.66
N ASP A 20 7.79 -18.74 8.55
CA ASP A 20 9.21 -18.98 8.29
C ASP A 20 10.06 -18.15 9.26
N PHE A 21 9.59 -16.98 9.68
CA PHE A 21 10.19 -16.24 10.80
C PHE A 21 10.13 -17.08 12.10
N LEU A 22 9.01 -17.75 12.42
CA LEU A 22 8.96 -18.71 13.54
C LEU A 22 10.04 -19.82 13.36
N ALA A 23 10.08 -20.47 12.20
CA ALA A 23 11.01 -21.56 11.92
C ALA A 23 12.49 -21.13 11.92
N TYR A 24 12.83 -19.99 11.32
CA TYR A 24 14.19 -19.45 11.28
C TYR A 24 14.69 -19.00 12.67
N ILE A 25 13.81 -18.86 13.66
CA ILE A 25 14.19 -18.56 15.04
C ILE A 25 14.36 -19.83 15.87
N GLU A 26 13.63 -20.90 15.56
CA GLU A 26 13.88 -22.21 16.17
C GLU A 26 15.19 -22.85 15.64
N GLU A 27 15.62 -22.51 14.43
CA GLU A 27 16.99 -22.77 13.95
C GLU A 27 18.04 -21.72 14.37
N GLY A 28 17.64 -20.62 15.03
CA GLY A 28 18.53 -19.53 15.46
C GLY A 28 19.20 -18.71 14.33
N LYS A 29 18.72 -18.80 13.09
CA LYS A 29 19.27 -18.11 11.91
C LYS A 29 18.71 -16.70 11.69
N LYS A 30 17.58 -16.37 12.33
CA LYS A 30 16.92 -15.06 12.38
C LYS A 30 16.36 -14.80 13.78
N SER A 31 15.81 -13.60 14.03
CA SER A 31 15.23 -13.21 15.32
C SER A 31 13.77 -12.74 15.19
N TYR A 32 13.08 -12.50 16.32
CA TYR A 32 11.71 -11.97 16.36
C TYR A 32 11.58 -10.49 15.85
N GLY A 33 12.51 -10.01 15.01
CA GLY A 33 12.47 -8.70 14.34
C GLY A 33 12.48 -8.75 12.80
N ASP A 34 12.38 -9.95 12.22
CA ASP A 34 12.71 -10.21 10.82
C ASP A 34 11.48 -10.24 9.86
N CYS A 35 10.30 -9.73 10.24
CA CYS A 35 9.07 -9.62 9.42
C CYS A 35 8.01 -8.66 10.02
N PRO A 36 7.28 -7.83 9.22
CA PRO A 36 6.83 -6.52 9.72
C PRO A 36 5.37 -6.08 9.46
N PHE A 37 4.59 -6.72 8.56
CA PHE A 37 3.14 -6.84 8.79
C PHE A 37 2.60 -8.30 8.82
N TYR A 38 3.42 -9.31 8.47
CA TYR A 38 3.38 -10.67 9.07
C TYR A 38 2.21 -11.59 8.61
N THR A 39 2.42 -12.45 7.58
CA THR A 39 1.49 -13.34 6.76
C THR A 39 2.25 -14.59 6.23
N PRO A 40 1.61 -15.72 5.82
CA PRO A 40 1.97 -16.40 4.56
C PRO A 40 0.71 -16.76 3.73
N CYS A 41 0.71 -16.95 2.41
CA CYS A 41 1.71 -17.28 1.39
C CYS A 41 2.06 -18.79 1.34
N GLU A 42 1.51 -19.62 0.42
CA GLU A 42 0.55 -19.37 -0.67
C GLU A 42 -0.11 -20.69 -1.19
N SER A 43 -1.19 -20.56 -1.95
CA SER A 43 -1.80 -21.46 -2.94
C SER A 43 -2.82 -22.49 -2.45
N GLY A 44 -4.08 -22.26 -2.84
CA GLY A 44 -5.25 -23.03 -2.38
C GLY A 44 -6.55 -22.22 -2.28
N ASN A 45 -6.70 -21.17 -3.12
CA ASN A 45 -7.85 -20.26 -3.17
C ASN A 45 -8.23 -19.61 -1.82
N LYS A 46 -7.27 -18.95 -1.17
CA LYS A 46 -7.48 -18.06 -0.03
C LYS A 46 -6.56 -16.85 -0.18
N ASN A 47 -7.08 -15.64 0.04
CA ASN A 47 -6.26 -14.43 0.00
C ASN A 47 -5.27 -14.44 1.17
N THR A 48 -3.98 -14.25 0.86
CA THR A 48 -2.89 -14.21 1.86
C THR A 48 -2.29 -12.82 2.03
N HIS A 49 -2.85 -11.82 1.34
CA HIS A 49 -2.84 -10.41 1.76
C HIS A 49 -3.97 -10.10 2.75
N ASP A 50 -4.62 -11.13 3.31
CA ASP A 50 -5.60 -10.99 4.38
C ASP A 50 -4.88 -10.80 5.71
N ALA A 51 -4.30 -9.60 5.83
CA ALA A 51 -4.30 -8.86 7.08
C ALA A 51 -5.62 -9.12 7.77
N ILE A 52 -5.63 -9.51 9.05
CA ILE A 52 -6.88 -9.94 9.68
C ILE A 52 -7.81 -8.71 9.78
N TYR A 53 -8.67 -8.59 8.76
CA TYR A 53 -9.44 -7.40 8.44
C TYR A 53 -10.66 -7.39 9.35
N SER A 54 -10.48 -6.83 10.54
CA SER A 54 -11.47 -6.70 11.60
C SER A 54 -12.71 -5.84 11.23
N GLY A 55 -12.83 -5.37 10.00
CA GLY A 55 -13.83 -4.37 9.58
C GLY A 55 -13.55 -2.95 10.07
N SER A 56 -12.58 -2.80 10.97
CA SER A 56 -12.13 -1.55 11.57
C SER A 56 -10.62 -1.40 11.53
N ASP A 57 -10.15 -0.15 11.54
CA ASP A 57 -8.73 0.23 11.53
C ASP A 57 -8.03 0.09 12.90
N ILE A 58 -6.79 0.57 12.99
CA ILE A 58 -5.98 0.54 14.22
C ILE A 58 -6.58 1.32 15.41
N HIS A 59 -7.57 2.19 15.17
CA HIS A 59 -8.30 2.93 16.21
C HIS A 59 -9.71 2.35 16.48
N GLY A 60 -10.10 1.27 15.79
CA GLY A 60 -11.45 0.71 15.86
C GLY A 60 -12.45 1.39 14.92
N THR A 61 -12.03 2.35 14.09
CA THR A 61 -12.88 3.07 13.14
C THR A 61 -13.28 2.14 11.99
N PRO A 62 -14.57 1.91 11.72
CA PRO A 62 -15.00 1.03 10.63
C PRO A 62 -14.64 1.62 9.26
N TYR A 63 -14.21 0.76 8.34
CA TYR A 63 -14.01 1.12 6.93
C TYR A 63 -15.02 0.40 6.02
N ASP A 64 -15.49 1.08 4.98
CA ASP A 64 -16.48 0.56 4.04
C ASP A 64 -15.91 -0.61 3.22
N PHE A 65 -14.69 -0.46 2.73
CA PHE A 65 -13.98 -1.43 1.90
C PHE A 65 -12.45 -1.40 2.08
N ILE A 66 -11.79 -2.47 1.65
CA ILE A 66 -10.34 -2.54 1.47
C ILE A 66 -10.03 -2.28 -0.01
N LEU A 67 -8.92 -1.58 -0.29
CA LEU A 67 -8.42 -1.38 -1.65
C LEU A 67 -7.24 -2.32 -1.93
N GLU A 68 -7.51 -3.35 -2.73
CA GLU A 68 -6.60 -4.42 -3.15
C GLU A 68 -5.93 -4.09 -4.51
N PRO A 69 -4.85 -4.80 -4.90
CA PRO A 69 -4.13 -4.55 -6.15
C PRO A 69 -5.00 -4.75 -7.39
N LEU A 70 -4.61 -4.15 -8.52
CA LEU A 70 -5.14 -4.53 -9.83
C LEU A 70 -4.56 -5.89 -10.28
N PRO A 71 -5.22 -6.60 -11.21
CA PRO A 71 -4.70 -7.86 -11.75
C PRO A 71 -3.28 -7.72 -12.32
N GLY A 72 -2.32 -8.46 -11.75
CA GLY A 72 -0.91 -8.42 -12.14
C GLY A 72 -0.06 -7.35 -11.43
N GLU A 73 -0.64 -6.59 -10.50
CA GLU A 73 0.06 -5.52 -9.77
C GLU A 73 0.39 -5.92 -8.32
N VAL A 74 1.48 -5.37 -7.77
CA VAL A 74 2.01 -5.76 -6.44
C VAL A 74 1.37 -5.04 -5.25
N SER A 75 0.62 -3.97 -5.52
CA SER A 75 -0.17 -3.22 -4.54
C SER A 75 -1.21 -2.38 -5.29
N ALA A 76 -2.22 -1.86 -4.57
CA ALA A 76 -3.09 -0.82 -5.13
C ALA A 76 -2.24 0.40 -5.53
N ARG A 77 -2.54 0.99 -6.70
CA ARG A 77 -1.82 2.15 -7.23
C ARG A 77 -2.01 3.33 -6.27
N LYS A 78 -0.93 4.04 -5.99
CA LYS A 78 -0.91 5.28 -5.22
C LYS A 78 -0.49 6.42 -6.13
N ILE A 79 -1.34 7.42 -6.26
CA ILE A 79 -1.14 8.60 -7.10
C ILE A 79 -0.65 9.72 -6.21
N ILE A 80 0.54 10.24 -6.46
CA ILE A 80 1.22 11.24 -5.63
C ILE A 80 1.58 12.49 -6.42
N VAL A 81 1.77 13.60 -5.70
CA VAL A 81 2.37 14.83 -6.23
C VAL A 81 3.44 15.29 -5.23
N PRO A 82 4.72 15.41 -5.61
CA PRO A 82 5.74 16.00 -4.75
C PRO A 82 5.41 17.46 -4.42
N PHE A 83 5.88 17.99 -3.28
CA PHE A 83 5.74 19.43 -2.97
C PHE A 83 6.37 20.34 -4.02
N ARG A 84 7.26 19.78 -4.84
CA ARG A 84 7.89 20.39 -6.00
C ARG A 84 7.62 19.56 -7.24
N PRO A 85 6.54 19.84 -8.00
CA PRO A 85 6.24 19.18 -9.27
C PRO A 85 7.40 19.19 -10.27
N ASP A 86 8.23 20.24 -10.22
CA ASP A 86 9.41 20.42 -11.09
C ASP A 86 10.52 19.37 -10.89
N LEU A 87 10.45 18.55 -9.82
CA LEU A 87 11.38 17.43 -9.62
C LEU A 87 11.16 16.28 -10.61
N VAL A 88 9.96 16.09 -11.15
CA VAL A 88 9.69 15.03 -12.13
C VAL A 88 10.50 15.26 -13.41
N GLU A 89 10.50 16.49 -13.92
CA GLU A 89 11.35 16.90 -15.04
C GLU A 89 12.84 16.95 -14.64
N LYS A 90 13.19 17.65 -13.56
CA LYS A 90 14.59 17.92 -13.21
C LYS A 90 15.40 16.71 -12.76
N TRP A 91 14.75 15.64 -12.32
CA TRP A 91 15.40 14.38 -11.93
C TRP A 91 15.10 13.24 -12.91
N ASP A 92 14.50 13.52 -14.07
CA ASP A 92 14.15 12.52 -15.10
C ASP A 92 13.42 11.32 -14.47
N ILE A 93 12.35 11.62 -13.71
CA ILE A 93 11.55 10.61 -13.00
C ILE A 93 10.63 9.91 -14.01
N LYS A 94 10.76 8.58 -14.13
CA LYS A 94 10.11 7.78 -15.17
C LYS A 94 9.78 6.36 -14.70
N GLU A 95 9.04 5.61 -15.53
CA GLU A 95 8.68 4.23 -15.24
C GLU A 95 9.89 3.39 -14.79
N GLY A 96 9.70 2.60 -13.72
CA GLY A 96 10.74 1.73 -13.18
C GLY A 96 11.58 2.34 -12.07
N ASP A 97 11.65 3.68 -11.96
CA ASP A 97 12.36 4.35 -10.87
C ASP A 97 11.86 3.91 -9.49
N ILE A 98 12.76 3.96 -8.50
CA ILE A 98 12.40 3.92 -7.09
C ILE A 98 12.37 5.37 -6.59
N VAL A 99 11.20 5.84 -6.18
CA VAL A 99 11.06 7.09 -5.41
C VAL A 99 10.74 6.77 -3.96
N VAL A 100 11.29 7.55 -3.04
CA VAL A 100 10.99 7.43 -1.61
C VAL A 100 10.53 8.77 -1.04
N GLY A 101 9.87 8.73 0.11
CA GLY A 101 9.44 9.93 0.83
C GLY A 101 8.25 9.67 1.74
N ARG A 102 7.76 10.72 2.38
CA ARG A 102 6.67 10.66 3.36
C ARG A 102 5.36 11.28 2.83
N PRO A 103 4.19 10.63 3.04
CA PRO A 103 2.90 11.15 2.59
C PRO A 103 2.37 12.24 3.53
N MET A 104 2.65 13.51 3.24
CA MET A 104 2.15 14.62 4.04
C MET A 104 0.64 14.82 3.83
N GLY A 105 -0.06 15.08 4.93
CA GLY A 105 -1.52 15.10 5.01
C GLY A 105 -2.13 13.77 5.48
N ALA A 106 -1.47 12.64 5.25
CA ALA A 106 -1.97 11.30 5.61
C ALA A 106 -1.36 10.74 6.92
N GLY A 107 -0.77 11.59 7.76
CA GLY A 107 -0.27 11.24 9.11
C GLY A 107 0.91 10.25 9.20
N CYS A 108 1.28 9.55 8.14
CA CYS A 108 2.18 8.40 8.22
C CYS A 108 3.61 8.76 8.70
N PRO A 109 4.15 8.07 9.72
CA PRO A 109 5.55 8.21 10.11
C PRO A 109 6.49 7.42 9.19
N VAL A 110 5.99 6.38 8.52
CA VAL A 110 6.81 5.44 7.73
C VAL A 110 7.20 6.06 6.38
N GLN A 111 8.49 6.01 6.05
CA GLN A 111 8.98 6.28 4.71
C GLN A 111 8.38 5.26 3.73
N HIS A 112 7.59 5.74 2.78
CA HIS A 112 7.10 4.89 1.71
C HIS A 112 8.20 4.73 0.66
N VAL A 113 8.44 3.49 0.26
CA VAL A 113 9.23 3.16 -0.93
C VAL A 113 8.25 2.79 -2.03
N LEU A 114 8.36 3.50 -3.14
CA LEU A 114 7.42 3.49 -4.24
C LEU A 114 8.16 3.15 -5.55
N LYS A 115 7.61 2.26 -6.35
CA LYS A 115 8.07 2.05 -7.73
C LYS A 115 7.20 2.87 -8.67
N VAL A 116 7.81 3.64 -9.56
CA VAL A 116 7.10 4.45 -10.56
C VAL A 116 6.52 3.55 -11.66
N ILE A 117 5.26 3.80 -12.01
CA ILE A 117 4.52 3.20 -13.12
C ILE A 117 4.42 4.23 -14.26
N ASP A 118 4.09 5.48 -13.91
CA ASP A 118 3.94 6.61 -14.81
C ASP A 118 4.32 7.90 -14.06
N ALA A 119 4.84 8.89 -14.78
CA ALA A 119 5.27 10.17 -14.24
C ALA A 119 5.08 11.30 -15.27
N SER A 120 4.23 12.26 -14.94
CA SER A 120 3.92 13.40 -15.80
C SER A 120 4.84 14.59 -15.50
N PRO A 121 5.77 14.97 -16.39
CA PRO A 121 6.60 16.17 -16.20
C PRO A 121 5.78 17.47 -16.27
N VAL A 122 4.59 17.44 -16.90
CA VAL A 122 3.71 18.60 -17.05
C VAL A 122 2.94 18.93 -15.77
N THR A 123 2.60 17.92 -14.96
CA THR A 123 1.76 18.09 -13.76
C THR A 123 2.45 17.69 -12.45
N GLY A 124 3.62 17.05 -12.52
CA GLY A 124 4.29 16.45 -11.36
C GLY A 124 3.55 15.26 -10.74
N VAL A 125 2.49 14.77 -11.38
CA VAL A 125 1.74 13.60 -10.92
C VAL A 125 2.54 12.34 -11.22
N ILE A 126 2.72 11.50 -10.20
CA ILE A 126 3.42 10.22 -10.31
C ILE A 126 2.45 9.10 -9.88
N THR A 127 2.23 8.13 -10.75
CA THR A 127 1.45 6.92 -10.44
C THR A 127 2.42 5.82 -10.01
N THR A 128 2.20 5.23 -8.84
CA THR A 128 3.19 4.34 -8.20
C THR A 128 2.59 3.06 -7.60
N HIS A 129 3.40 2.02 -7.50
CA HIS A 129 3.17 0.89 -6.59
C HIS A 129 3.90 1.14 -5.26
N VAL A 130 3.24 0.82 -4.14
CA VAL A 130 3.93 0.65 -2.85
C VAL A 130 4.67 -0.69 -2.87
N VAL A 131 5.98 -0.68 -2.62
CA VAL A 131 6.84 -1.89 -2.73
C VAL A 131 7.58 -2.27 -1.46
N GLY A 132 7.43 -1.47 -0.39
CA GLY A 132 7.99 -1.75 0.94
C GLY A 132 9.49 -1.43 1.07
N PRO A 133 9.99 -1.11 2.28
CA PRO A 133 11.33 -0.57 2.48
C PRO A 133 12.46 -1.61 2.45
N GLN A 134 12.17 -2.87 2.14
CA GLN A 134 13.22 -3.81 1.72
C GLN A 134 13.63 -3.56 0.25
N PHE A 135 12.72 -3.05 -0.59
CA PHE A 135 12.93 -2.94 -2.04
C PHE A 135 14.00 -1.92 -2.45
N SER A 136 14.25 -0.90 -1.62
CA SER A 136 15.30 0.11 -1.85
C SER A 136 16.67 -0.26 -1.26
N ARG A 137 16.78 -1.34 -0.46
CA ARG A 137 18.06 -1.71 0.17
C ARG A 137 19.08 -2.12 -0.90
N GLY A 138 20.20 -1.40 -0.96
CA GLY A 138 21.26 -1.65 -1.95
C GLY A 138 20.89 -1.26 -3.38
N ARG A 139 19.91 -0.36 -3.57
CA ARG A 139 19.54 0.19 -4.88
C ARG A 139 19.59 1.71 -4.85
N GLU A 140 19.79 2.32 -6.01
CA GLU A 140 19.59 3.75 -6.19
C GLU A 140 18.09 4.09 -6.08
N TYR A 141 17.81 5.27 -5.53
CA TYR A 141 16.46 5.81 -5.40
C TYR A 141 16.51 7.34 -5.39
N LYS A 142 15.39 7.97 -5.75
CA LYS A 142 15.21 9.43 -5.72
C LYS A 142 14.39 9.79 -4.49
N ASP A 143 14.96 10.52 -3.53
CA ASP A 143 14.23 10.94 -2.33
C ASP A 143 13.46 12.23 -2.60
N LEU A 144 12.13 12.13 -2.58
CA LEU A 144 11.22 13.28 -2.71
C LEU A 144 11.10 14.07 -1.39
N GLU A 145 11.64 13.54 -0.28
CA GLU A 145 11.42 13.88 1.13
C GLU A 145 9.95 13.74 1.55
N ALA A 146 9.06 14.48 0.88
CA ALA A 146 7.65 14.60 1.16
C ALA A 146 6.81 14.74 -0.13
N TYR A 147 5.59 14.22 -0.09
CA TYR A 147 4.60 14.37 -1.17
C TYR A 147 3.18 14.38 -0.62
N HIS A 148 2.23 14.87 -1.41
CA HIS A 148 0.80 14.68 -1.17
C HIS A 148 0.29 13.42 -1.87
N ILE A 149 -0.62 12.69 -1.21
CA ILE A 149 -1.40 11.63 -1.88
C ILE A 149 -2.58 12.32 -2.57
N SER A 150 -2.64 12.24 -3.90
CA SER A 150 -3.78 12.77 -4.68
C SER A 150 -4.90 11.73 -4.83
N GLY A 151 -4.57 10.43 -4.81
CA GLY A 151 -5.54 9.37 -4.99
C GLY A 151 -4.96 7.96 -4.87
N PHE A 152 -5.85 6.98 -4.96
CA PHE A 152 -5.54 5.57 -5.12
C PHE A 152 -6.43 4.91 -6.18
N GLU A 153 -5.97 3.80 -6.76
CA GLU A 153 -6.71 3.03 -7.78
C GLU A 153 -6.43 1.54 -7.61
N GLY A 154 -7.47 0.70 -7.61
CA GLY A 154 -7.38 -0.70 -7.21
C GLY A 154 -8.71 -1.46 -7.28
N ILE A 155 -8.74 -2.72 -6.85
CA ILE A 155 -9.98 -3.49 -6.69
C ILE A 155 -10.56 -3.24 -5.29
N ALA A 156 -11.86 -2.97 -5.20
CA ALA A 156 -12.55 -2.84 -3.94
C ALA A 156 -13.04 -4.19 -3.42
N LYS A 157 -12.65 -4.51 -2.18
CA LYS A 157 -13.21 -5.61 -1.39
C LYS A 157 -14.11 -5.01 -0.31
N THR A 158 -15.41 -5.07 -0.55
CA THR A 158 -16.44 -4.60 0.38
C THR A 158 -16.32 -5.30 1.74
N VAL A 159 -16.44 -4.54 2.82
CA VAL A 159 -16.43 -5.08 4.20
C VAL A 159 -17.64 -4.63 5.01
N ASN A 160 -17.97 -3.33 5.00
CA ASN A 160 -19.18 -2.79 5.61
C ASN A 160 -20.16 -2.21 4.57
N HIS A 161 -19.66 -1.48 3.56
CA HIS A 161 -20.50 -0.87 2.52
C HIS A 161 -19.79 -0.90 1.16
N GLU A 162 -20.55 -1.11 0.08
CA GLU A 162 -19.98 -1.04 -1.27
C GLU A 162 -19.51 0.39 -1.61
N PRO A 163 -18.50 0.54 -2.50
CA PRO A 163 -18.18 1.82 -3.12
C PRO A 163 -19.37 2.42 -3.89
N VAL A 164 -19.61 3.71 -3.73
CA VAL A 164 -20.68 4.47 -4.37
C VAL A 164 -20.07 5.71 -5.03
N PHE A 165 -20.25 5.84 -6.35
CA PHE A 165 -19.70 6.94 -7.15
C PHE A 165 -20.09 8.32 -6.58
N GLY A 166 -19.11 9.21 -6.42
CA GLY A 166 -19.29 10.56 -5.86
C GLY A 166 -19.46 10.61 -4.34
N LYS A 167 -19.57 9.47 -3.63
CA LYS A 167 -19.63 9.43 -2.16
C LYS A 167 -18.23 9.53 -1.57
N ARG A 168 -18.05 10.32 -0.50
CA ARG A 168 -16.88 10.20 0.39
C ARG A 168 -17.05 8.96 1.28
N GLN A 169 -16.09 8.05 1.24
CA GLN A 169 -16.11 6.79 1.99
C GLN A 169 -14.79 6.53 2.69
N THR A 170 -14.88 5.81 3.81
CA THR A 170 -13.74 5.35 4.59
C THR A 170 -13.23 4.04 4.00
N PHE A 171 -11.94 3.94 3.73
CA PHE A 171 -11.33 2.75 3.15
C PHE A 171 -9.96 2.45 3.75
N LEU A 172 -9.55 1.18 3.66
CA LEU A 172 -8.22 0.76 4.07
C LEU A 172 -7.39 0.40 2.82
N PRO A 173 -6.26 1.08 2.53
CA PRO A 173 -5.34 0.59 1.51
C PRO A 173 -4.75 -0.76 1.95
N GLY A 174 -4.90 -1.82 1.16
CA GLY A 174 -4.48 -3.18 1.57
C GLY A 174 -2.99 -3.30 1.91
N PHE A 175 -2.15 -2.41 1.35
CA PHE A 175 -0.72 -2.32 1.64
C PHE A 175 -0.37 -1.28 2.76
N CYS A 176 -1.32 -0.87 3.60
CA CYS A 176 -1.14 0.19 4.60
C CYS A 176 -0.38 -0.30 5.84
N MET A 177 0.87 0.15 6.02
CA MET A 177 1.72 -0.34 7.12
C MET A 177 1.26 0.05 8.53
N MET A 178 0.53 1.16 8.66
CA MET A 178 -0.09 1.55 9.93
C MET A 178 -1.41 0.83 10.20
N TYR A 179 -2.03 0.21 9.19
CA TYR A 179 -3.41 -0.27 9.25
C TYR A 179 -4.40 0.86 9.68
N LEU A 180 -4.13 2.09 9.24
CA LEU A 180 -4.94 3.29 9.45
C LEU A 180 -5.86 3.50 8.25
N ALA A 181 -7.16 3.72 8.49
CA ALA A 181 -8.10 4.02 7.41
C ALA A 181 -7.87 5.43 6.84
N HIS A 182 -8.34 5.65 5.62
CA HIS A 182 -8.32 6.93 4.92
C HIS A 182 -9.76 7.23 4.46
N THR A 183 -10.11 8.49 4.25
CA THR A 183 -11.35 8.86 3.55
C THR A 183 -11.05 9.47 2.18
N GLY A 184 -11.89 9.21 1.20
CA GLY A 184 -11.79 9.80 -0.14
C GLY A 184 -13.08 9.68 -0.94
N VAL A 185 -13.20 10.45 -2.01
CA VAL A 185 -14.35 10.43 -2.93
C VAL A 185 -14.13 9.36 -4.00
N VAL A 186 -15.09 8.47 -4.17
CA VAL A 186 -15.04 7.41 -5.21
C VAL A 186 -15.34 8.02 -6.58
N ASN A 187 -14.29 8.39 -7.32
CA ASN A 187 -14.39 9.10 -8.60
C ASN A 187 -14.49 8.17 -9.83
N MET A 188 -14.38 6.85 -9.65
CA MET A 188 -14.61 5.86 -10.70
C MET A 188 -15.06 4.52 -10.10
N ILE A 189 -16.00 3.85 -10.77
CA ILE A 189 -16.36 2.46 -10.53
C ILE A 189 -16.48 1.75 -11.88
N LEU A 190 -15.77 0.63 -12.05
CA LEU A 190 -15.79 -0.21 -13.25
C LEU A 190 -15.92 -1.67 -12.82
N ASN A 191 -17.07 -2.28 -13.09
CA ASN A 191 -17.27 -3.71 -12.85
C ASN A 191 -16.51 -4.53 -13.91
N LYS A 192 -15.45 -5.22 -13.49
CA LYS A 192 -14.61 -6.08 -14.32
C LYS A 192 -14.77 -7.54 -13.91
N SER A 193 -14.29 -8.47 -14.75
CA SER A 193 -14.18 -9.89 -14.39
C SER A 193 -13.29 -10.15 -13.17
N SER A 194 -12.42 -9.19 -12.82
CA SER A 194 -11.58 -9.18 -11.62
C SER A 194 -12.21 -8.47 -10.41
N GLY A 195 -13.52 -8.23 -10.41
CA GLY A 195 -14.21 -7.49 -9.35
C GLY A 195 -14.37 -5.99 -9.64
N MET A 196 -14.73 -5.24 -8.60
CA MET A 196 -15.06 -3.82 -8.70
C MET A 196 -13.79 -2.96 -8.73
N HIS A 197 -13.35 -2.55 -9.92
CA HIS A 197 -12.22 -1.64 -10.08
C HIS A 197 -12.66 -0.20 -9.78
N ILE A 198 -12.05 0.42 -8.77
CA ILE A 198 -12.38 1.79 -8.35
C ILE A 198 -11.17 2.71 -8.35
N ARG A 199 -11.45 4.01 -8.38
CA ARG A 199 -10.49 5.08 -8.12
C ARG A 199 -11.04 6.02 -7.06
N VAL A 200 -10.19 6.42 -6.12
CA VAL A 200 -10.55 7.24 -4.96
C VAL A 200 -9.60 8.44 -4.88
N GLU A 201 -10.13 9.65 -4.76
CA GLU A 201 -9.37 10.90 -4.78
C GLU A 201 -9.84 11.87 -3.66
N ASP A 202 -9.23 13.05 -3.53
CA ASP A 202 -9.41 13.95 -2.36
C ASP A 202 -9.14 13.18 -1.05
N ILE A 203 -7.95 12.59 -0.97
CA ILE A 203 -7.56 11.69 0.13
C ILE A 203 -7.31 12.47 1.41
N ARG A 204 -7.93 12.01 2.49
CA ARG A 204 -7.81 12.54 3.86
C ARG A 204 -7.71 11.37 4.84
N LEU A 205 -7.50 11.68 6.11
CA LEU A 205 -7.88 10.81 7.22
C LEU A 205 -9.34 11.16 7.54
#